data_AF-A0A3B6D994-F1
#
_entry.id   AF-A0A3B6D994-F1
#
_cell.length_a   1.000
_cell.length_b   1.000
_cell.length_c   1.000
_cell.angle_alpha   90.00
_cell.angle_beta   90.00
_cell.angle_gamma   90.00
#
_symmetry.space_group_name_H-M   'P 1'
#
loop_
_entity.id
_entity.type
_entity.pdbx_description
1 polymer ?
#
loop_
_entity_poly.entity_id
_entity_poly.type
_entity_poly.pdbx_seq_one_letter_code
_entity_poly.pdbx_strand_id
1 'polypeptide(L)'
;MQFAGAILLLMFVPCAEGQPPEATPAGGLAIEQILSKNGCGAFAGLVAATAGVGQVLREQSDAGLAVFCPDDGAVAAFAPRFSNLTADRQAALLLHHGLAARSGEVELWLIHRRGPIEVRTLDGGRWGHGVLSICYLGGAMQLASSPPSFTTPVEARVTSTVVYNDRLTVYLIDAVLVPGAPALFDYSDILVTTCVMLGLMMLVLGSCGAICS
;
A
#
# COMPACT_ATOMS: atom_id res chain seq x y z
N MET A 1 -34.33 25.01 61.72
CA MET A 1 -34.59 23.63 61.27
C MET A 1 -33.68 23.41 60.07
N GLN A 2 -32.43 22.98 60.29
CA GLN A 2 -31.95 21.58 60.12
C GLN A 2 -32.28 21.09 58.70
N PHE A 3 -31.36 20.81 57.77
CA PHE A 3 -30.23 19.87 57.80
C PHE A 3 -29.08 20.44 56.90
N ALA A 4 -27.80 20.50 57.27
CA ALA A 4 -26.86 19.47 57.76
C ALA A 4 -26.42 18.46 56.68
N GLY A 5 -25.21 18.69 56.15
CA GLY A 5 -24.28 17.68 55.62
C GLY A 5 -24.56 17.18 54.20
N ALA A 6 -23.59 16.65 53.44
CA ALA A 6 -22.15 16.52 53.61
C ALA A 6 -21.64 15.78 52.36
N ILE A 7 -20.44 16.13 51.91
CA ILE A 7 -19.43 15.19 51.38
C ILE A 7 -19.72 14.58 49.99
N LEU A 8 -19.10 15.22 48.99
CA LEU A 8 -18.03 14.64 48.17
C LEU A 8 -18.04 13.09 48.06
N LEU A 9 -18.85 12.57 47.14
CA LEU A 9 -18.62 11.27 46.52
C LEU A 9 -18.00 11.53 45.16
N LEU A 10 -16.66 11.58 45.17
CA LEU A 10 -15.79 11.18 44.08
C LEU A 10 -16.38 9.91 43.45
N MET A 11 -17.07 10.03 42.32
CA MET A 11 -17.28 8.88 41.45
C MET A 11 -15.93 8.54 40.85
N PHE A 12 -15.23 7.64 41.55
CA PHE A 12 -14.15 6.83 41.03
C PHE A 12 -14.63 6.22 39.71
N VAL A 13 -14.25 6.84 38.58
CA VAL A 13 -14.23 6.16 37.29
C VAL A 13 -13.06 5.19 37.38
N PRO A 14 -13.28 3.86 37.46
CA PRO A 14 -12.17 2.94 37.36
C PRO A 14 -11.53 3.14 35.99
N CYS A 15 -10.22 3.39 36.01
CA CYS A 15 -9.36 3.34 34.84
C CYS A 15 -9.50 1.93 34.24
N ALA A 16 -10.30 1.79 33.18
CA ALA A 16 -10.31 0.58 32.40
C ALA A 16 -9.04 0.60 31.54
N GLU A 17 -8.02 -0.06 32.07
CA GLU A 17 -6.78 -0.37 31.40
C GLU A 17 -7.11 -1.01 30.04
N GLY A 18 -6.60 -0.41 28.97
CA GLY A 18 -6.89 -0.81 27.60
C GLY A 18 -6.47 -2.25 27.36
N GLN A 19 -7.46 -3.14 27.24
CA GLN A 19 -7.25 -4.44 26.61
C GLN A 19 -7.07 -4.19 25.11
N PRO A 20 -5.96 -4.62 24.49
CA PRO A 20 -5.82 -4.64 23.03
C PRO A 20 -7.04 -5.36 22.45
N PRO A 21 -7.64 -4.88 21.34
CA PRO A 21 -8.79 -5.54 20.74
C PRO A 21 -8.46 -7.01 20.49
N GLU A 22 -9.13 -7.87 21.25
CA GLU A 22 -9.00 -9.31 21.17
C GLU A 22 -9.43 -9.74 19.77
N ALA A 23 -8.47 -10.28 19.01
CA ALA A 23 -8.69 -10.73 17.64
C ALA A 23 -9.69 -11.90 17.65
N THR A 24 -10.96 -11.58 17.48
CA THR A 24 -12.02 -12.56 17.29
C THR A 24 -11.79 -13.26 15.95
N PRO A 25 -11.57 -14.59 15.89
CA PRO A 25 -11.50 -15.30 14.63
C PRO A 25 -12.92 -15.50 14.11
N ALA A 26 -13.39 -14.54 13.31
CA ALA A 26 -14.65 -14.68 12.59
C ALA A 26 -14.45 -15.60 11.38
N GLY A 27 -14.79 -16.88 11.55
CA GLY A 27 -15.52 -17.73 10.57
C GLY A 27 -15.09 -17.85 9.10
N GLY A 28 -13.97 -17.27 8.68
CA GLY A 28 -13.39 -17.37 7.34
C GLY A 28 -11.88 -17.52 7.46
N LEU A 29 -11.22 -18.07 6.43
CA LEU A 29 -9.76 -18.03 6.38
C LEU A 29 -9.34 -16.55 6.48
N ALA A 30 -8.50 -16.24 7.47
CA ALA A 30 -7.96 -14.90 7.62
C ALA A 30 -7.35 -14.46 6.28
N ILE A 31 -7.58 -13.22 5.84
CA ILE A 31 -7.17 -12.75 4.52
C ILE A 31 -5.67 -12.98 4.28
N GLU A 32 -4.86 -12.88 5.33
CA GLU A 32 -3.44 -13.16 5.34
C GLU A 32 -3.11 -14.61 4.94
N GLN A 33 -3.91 -15.58 5.37
CA GLN A 33 -3.74 -16.99 4.96
C GLN A 33 -4.08 -17.19 3.49
N ILE A 34 -5.06 -16.45 2.97
CA ILE A 34 -5.42 -16.49 1.54
C ILE A 34 -4.26 -15.92 0.74
N LEU A 35 -3.75 -14.74 1.10
CA LEU A 35 -2.61 -14.10 0.41
C LEU A 35 -1.36 -15.00 0.45
N SER A 36 -1.05 -15.58 1.62
CA SER A 36 0.14 -16.42 1.79
C SER A 36 0.13 -17.69 0.94
N LYS A 37 -1.03 -18.31 0.69
CA LYS A 37 -1.13 -19.50 -0.15
C LYS A 37 -1.01 -19.22 -1.64
N ASN A 38 -1.09 -17.95 -2.04
CA ASN A 38 -1.31 -17.53 -3.42
C ASN A 38 -0.14 -16.71 -4.00
N GLY A 39 1.08 -16.92 -3.50
CA GLY A 39 2.31 -16.37 -4.10
C GLY A 39 2.72 -14.97 -3.62
N CYS A 40 2.09 -14.45 -2.56
CA CYS A 40 2.46 -13.18 -1.94
C CYS A 40 2.51 -13.28 -0.40
N GLY A 41 3.22 -14.30 0.10
CA GLY A 41 3.37 -14.57 1.53
C GLY A 41 4.15 -13.50 2.29
N ALA A 42 5.13 -12.86 1.65
CA ALA A 42 5.86 -11.74 2.23
C ALA A 42 4.92 -10.55 2.48
N PHE A 43 4.07 -10.22 1.50
CA PHE A 43 3.05 -9.18 1.65
C PHE A 43 2.05 -9.53 2.76
N ALA A 44 1.58 -10.78 2.79
CA ALA A 44 0.70 -11.27 3.86
C ALA A 44 1.33 -11.12 5.25
N GLY A 45 2.64 -11.38 5.38
CA GLY A 45 3.40 -11.17 6.61
C GLY A 45 3.43 -9.70 7.03
N LEU A 46 3.61 -8.77 6.09
CA LEU A 46 3.55 -7.34 6.38
C LEU A 46 2.15 -6.91 6.83
N VAL A 47 1.10 -7.38 6.16
CA VAL A 47 -0.31 -7.13 6.56
C VAL A 47 -0.58 -7.63 7.98
N ALA A 48 -0.08 -8.81 8.34
CA ALA A 48 -0.23 -9.36 9.69
C ALA A 48 0.56 -8.58 10.74
N ALA A 49 1.74 -8.06 10.38
CA ALA A 49 2.62 -7.35 11.29
C ALA A 49 2.22 -5.88 11.51
N THR A 50 1.52 -5.25 10.55
CA THR A 50 1.10 -3.86 10.64
C THR A 50 -0.29 -3.74 11.27
N ALA A 51 -0.36 -3.11 12.44
CA ALA A 51 -1.59 -2.96 13.20
C ALA A 51 -2.74 -2.35 12.38
N GLY A 52 -3.94 -2.94 12.48
CA GLY A 52 -5.17 -2.45 11.86
C GLY A 52 -5.35 -2.78 10.38
N VAL A 53 -4.28 -3.08 9.63
CA VAL A 53 -4.38 -3.32 8.17
C VAL A 53 -5.20 -4.56 7.86
N GLY A 54 -4.87 -5.69 8.47
CA GLY A 54 -5.61 -6.94 8.26
C GLY A 54 -7.09 -6.82 8.62
N GLN A 55 -7.43 -6.02 9.64
CA GLN A 55 -8.82 -5.77 10.04
C GLN A 55 -9.58 -5.00 8.96
N VAL A 56 -9.02 -3.88 8.47
CA VAL A 56 -9.64 -3.07 7.40
C VAL A 56 -9.89 -3.91 6.14
N LEU A 57 -8.92 -4.73 5.75
CA LEU A 57 -9.07 -5.61 4.59
C LEU A 57 -10.17 -6.67 4.80
N ARG A 58 -10.24 -7.28 5.99
CA ARG A 58 -11.32 -8.24 6.30
C ARG A 58 -12.69 -7.59 6.28
N GLU A 59 -12.85 -6.45 6.94
CA GLU A 59 -14.12 -5.70 6.96
C GLU A 59 -14.55 -5.31 5.54
N GLN A 60 -13.60 -4.88 4.69
CA GLN A 60 -13.90 -4.54 3.30
C GLN A 60 -14.27 -5.77 2.45
N SER A 61 -13.70 -6.94 2.74
CA SER A 61 -13.97 -8.16 1.98
C SER A 61 -15.45 -8.58 2.04
N ASP A 62 -16.19 -8.22 3.09
CA ASP A 62 -17.63 -8.48 3.17
C ASP A 62 -18.45 -7.64 2.18
N ALA A 63 -17.97 -6.44 1.85
CA ALA A 63 -18.62 -5.51 0.92
C ALA A 63 -18.16 -5.68 -0.54
N GLY A 64 -16.97 -6.24 -0.75
CA GLY A 64 -16.30 -6.34 -2.05
C GLY A 64 -14.88 -5.75 -1.97
N LEU A 65 -13.88 -6.58 -2.17
CA LEU A 65 -12.47 -6.23 -2.10
C LEU A 65 -11.70 -6.76 -3.32
N ALA A 66 -10.93 -5.88 -3.94
CA ALA A 66 -9.85 -6.27 -4.85
C ALA A 66 -8.51 -5.93 -4.20
N VAL A 67 -7.61 -6.91 -4.09
CA VAL A 67 -6.24 -6.73 -3.56
C VAL A 67 -5.24 -6.95 -4.68
N PHE A 68 -4.36 -5.97 -4.89
CA PHE A 68 -3.18 -6.12 -5.73
C PHE A 68 -2.02 -6.57 -4.86
N CYS A 69 -1.75 -7.86 -4.84
CA CYS A 69 -0.72 -8.45 -4.02
C CYS A 69 0.64 -8.41 -4.75
N PRO A 70 1.63 -7.65 -4.26
CA PRO A 70 2.97 -7.73 -4.81
C PRO A 70 3.57 -9.10 -4.54
N ASP A 71 4.25 -9.67 -5.53
CA ASP A 71 4.96 -10.93 -5.35
C ASP A 71 6.10 -10.81 -4.31
N ASP A 72 6.54 -11.95 -3.79
CA ASP A 72 7.54 -11.98 -2.71
C ASP A 72 8.89 -11.36 -3.13
N GLY A 73 9.24 -11.40 -4.42
CA GLY A 73 10.45 -10.77 -4.93
C GLY A 73 10.36 -9.24 -4.93
N ALA A 74 9.22 -8.70 -5.35
CA ALA A 74 8.91 -7.28 -5.30
C ALA A 74 8.92 -6.77 -3.84
N VAL A 75 8.30 -7.51 -2.92
CA VAL A 75 8.31 -7.17 -1.49
C VAL A 75 9.73 -7.21 -0.91
N ALA A 76 10.52 -8.24 -1.23
CA ALA A 76 11.89 -8.35 -0.76
C ALA A 76 12.76 -7.18 -1.24
N ALA A 77 12.62 -6.77 -2.50
CA ALA A 77 13.33 -5.61 -3.05
C ALA A 77 12.92 -4.30 -2.37
N PHE A 78 11.66 -4.17 -1.93
CA PHE A 78 11.14 -2.97 -1.28
C PHE A 78 11.35 -2.95 0.24
N ALA A 79 11.68 -4.08 0.87
CA ALA A 79 11.76 -4.23 2.33
C ALA A 79 12.61 -3.16 3.05
N PRO A 80 13.80 -2.75 2.55
CA PRO A 80 14.59 -1.69 3.20
C PRO A 80 13.88 -0.33 3.23
N ARG A 81 13.08 -0.01 2.20
CA ARG A 81 12.29 1.22 2.17
C ARG A 81 11.12 1.11 3.14
N PHE A 82 10.44 -0.03 3.17
CA PHE A 82 9.32 -0.28 4.08
C PHE A 82 9.71 -0.14 5.55
N SER A 83 10.87 -0.67 5.95
CA SER A 83 11.35 -0.57 7.33
C SER A 83 11.68 0.86 7.78
N ASN A 84 11.98 1.76 6.84
CA ASN A 84 12.25 3.17 7.12
C ASN A 84 10.98 4.03 7.23
N LEU A 85 9.80 3.45 6.98
CA LEU A 85 8.51 4.15 7.11
C LEU A 85 8.02 4.17 8.55
N THR A 86 7.26 5.21 8.89
CA THR A 86 6.48 5.23 10.14
C THR A 86 5.35 4.18 10.07
N ALA A 87 4.84 3.74 11.22
CA ALA A 87 3.72 2.79 11.27
C ALA A 87 2.51 3.25 10.44
N ASP A 88 2.16 4.54 10.52
CA ASP A 88 1.08 5.13 9.72
C ASP A 88 1.33 5.05 8.22
N ARG A 89 2.58 5.19 7.78
CA ARG A 89 2.95 5.12 6.36
C ARG A 89 3.04 3.69 5.87
N GLN A 90 3.49 2.77 6.72
CA GLN A 90 3.42 1.33 6.45
C GLN A 90 1.98 0.89 6.24
N ALA A 91 1.06 1.28 7.14
CA ALA A 91 -0.36 0.96 7.02
C ALA A 91 -0.97 1.52 5.74
N ALA A 92 -0.69 2.79 5.42
CA ALA A 92 -1.18 3.41 4.20
C ALA A 92 -0.64 2.73 2.94
N LEU A 93 0.65 2.38 2.90
CA LEU A 93 1.23 1.66 1.77
C LEU A 93 0.56 0.31 1.56
N LEU A 94 0.33 -0.47 2.63
CA LEU A 94 -0.33 -1.76 2.52
C LEU A 94 -1.80 -1.61 2.09
N LEU A 95 -2.52 -0.63 2.62
CA LEU A 95 -3.92 -0.36 2.24
C LEU A 95 -4.06 0.22 0.83
N HIS A 96 -3.01 0.83 0.28
CA HIS A 96 -3.01 1.33 -1.10
C HIS A 96 -3.16 0.22 -2.14
N HIS A 97 -2.80 -1.00 -1.77
CA HIS A 97 -2.96 -2.19 -2.60
C HIS A 97 -4.40 -2.74 -2.59
N GLY A 98 -5.29 -2.19 -1.75
CA GLY A 98 -6.69 -2.59 -1.68
C GLY A 98 -7.63 -1.59 -2.35
N LEU A 99 -8.64 -2.09 -3.04
CA LEU A 99 -9.76 -1.32 -3.59
C LEU A 99 -11.09 -1.83 -3.05
N ALA A 100 -12.00 -0.89 -2.77
CA ALA A 100 -13.39 -1.19 -2.49
C ALA A 100 -14.16 -1.52 -3.78
N ALA A 101 -13.95 -2.72 -4.32
CA ALA A 101 -14.50 -3.15 -5.61
C ALA A 101 -14.83 -4.65 -5.63
N ARG A 102 -15.98 -5.01 -6.22
CA ARG A 102 -16.32 -6.41 -6.53
C ARG A 102 -15.65 -6.89 -7.81
N SER A 103 -15.52 -8.20 -7.97
CA SER A 103 -14.92 -8.81 -9.17
C SER A 103 -15.59 -8.34 -10.47
N GLY A 104 -16.92 -8.31 -10.50
CA GLY A 104 -17.70 -7.83 -11.65
C GLY A 104 -17.51 -6.34 -11.96
N GLU A 105 -17.23 -5.51 -10.95
CA GLU A 105 -16.93 -4.09 -11.16
C GLU A 105 -15.57 -3.92 -11.84
N VAL A 106 -14.55 -4.66 -11.37
CA VAL A 106 -13.22 -4.66 -11.98
C VAL A 106 -13.26 -5.18 -13.42
N GLU A 107 -14.05 -6.20 -13.69
CA GLU A 107 -14.24 -6.73 -15.04
C GLU A 107 -14.95 -5.72 -15.96
N LEU A 108 -15.99 -5.04 -15.47
CA LEU A 108 -16.68 -3.99 -16.22
C LEU A 108 -15.73 -2.85 -16.60
N TRP A 109 -14.82 -2.47 -15.69
CA TRP A 109 -13.76 -1.50 -15.94
C TRP A 109 -12.88 -1.92 -17.11
N LEU A 110 -12.46 -3.19 -17.15
CA LEU A 110 -11.60 -3.73 -18.21
C LEU A 110 -12.30 -3.80 -19.58
N ILE A 111 -13.59 -4.13 -19.61
CA ILE A 111 -14.31 -4.37 -20.87
C ILE A 111 -14.83 -3.06 -21.50
N HIS A 112 -15.32 -2.12 -20.69
CA HIS A 112 -16.14 -1.01 -21.19
C HIS A 112 -15.39 0.33 -21.27
N ARG A 113 -14.19 0.46 -20.69
CA ARG A 113 -13.47 1.73 -20.64
C ARG A 113 -12.25 1.69 -21.55
N ARG A 114 -12.22 2.60 -22.53
CA ARG A 114 -11.00 2.90 -23.29
C ARG A 114 -10.25 4.03 -22.57
N GLY A 115 -9.16 3.69 -21.90
CA GLY A 115 -8.28 4.66 -21.24
C GLY A 115 -8.05 4.36 -19.76
N PRO A 116 -7.21 5.18 -19.08
CA PRO A 116 -6.93 5.03 -17.66
C PRO A 116 -8.18 5.20 -16.81
N ILE A 117 -8.33 4.35 -15.80
CA ILE A 117 -9.44 4.37 -14.85
C ILE A 117 -8.86 4.74 -13.50
N GLU A 118 -9.37 5.82 -12.91
CA GLU A 118 -8.97 6.26 -11.59
C GLU A 118 -9.92 5.71 -10.53
N VAL A 119 -9.36 4.98 -9.57
CA VAL A 119 -10.11 4.32 -8.49
C VAL A 119 -9.50 4.70 -7.15
N ARG A 120 -10.35 4.97 -6.16
CA ARG A 120 -9.88 5.23 -4.79
C ARG A 120 -9.38 3.94 -4.13
N THR A 121 -8.22 4.02 -3.50
CA THR A 121 -7.66 2.94 -2.70
C THR A 121 -8.12 3.02 -1.24
N LEU A 122 -7.91 1.96 -0.47
CA LEU A 122 -8.34 1.89 0.94
C LEU A 122 -7.47 2.72 1.89
N ASP A 123 -6.34 3.27 1.43
CA ASP A 123 -5.49 4.16 2.24
C ASP A 123 -6.13 5.53 2.51
N GLY A 124 -7.24 5.84 1.83
CA GLY A 124 -7.98 7.10 1.94
C GLY A 124 -7.19 8.35 1.53
N GLY A 125 -6.04 8.19 0.88
CA GLY A 125 -5.19 9.29 0.43
C GLY A 125 -4.50 10.08 1.55
N ARG A 126 -4.34 9.52 2.75
CA ARG A 126 -3.71 10.25 3.87
C ARG A 126 -2.24 10.65 3.61
N TRP A 127 -1.54 9.88 2.77
CA TRP A 127 -0.12 10.07 2.47
C TRP A 127 0.17 10.24 0.97
N GLY A 128 -0.84 10.64 0.20
CA GLY A 128 -0.77 10.82 -1.24
C GLY A 128 -2.13 11.29 -1.77
N HIS A 129 -2.53 10.84 -2.95
CA HIS A 129 -3.87 11.12 -3.47
C HIS A 129 -4.89 10.00 -3.16
N GLY A 130 -4.40 8.81 -2.80
CA GLY A 130 -5.26 7.64 -2.52
C GLY A 130 -6.04 7.19 -3.75
N VAL A 131 -5.44 7.35 -4.93
CA VAL A 131 -6.03 7.02 -6.21
C VAL A 131 -5.05 6.15 -6.99
N LEU A 132 -5.55 5.04 -7.50
CA LEU A 132 -4.84 4.14 -8.40
C LEU A 132 -5.39 4.33 -9.81
N SER A 133 -4.49 4.53 -10.76
CA SER A 133 -4.75 4.54 -12.18
C SER A 133 -4.56 3.14 -12.75
N ILE A 134 -5.61 2.61 -13.37
CA ILE A 134 -5.66 1.27 -13.94
C ILE A 134 -5.81 1.39 -15.45
N CYS A 135 -4.87 0.82 -16.18
CA CYS A 135 -4.85 0.82 -17.65
C CYS A 135 -4.79 -0.62 -18.16
N TYR A 136 -5.62 -0.97 -19.14
CA TYR A 136 -5.47 -2.22 -19.87
C TYR A 136 -4.78 -1.98 -21.21
N LEU A 137 -3.50 -2.35 -21.30
CA LEU A 137 -2.65 -2.05 -22.46
C LEU A 137 -1.77 -3.27 -22.78
N GLY A 138 -1.79 -3.71 -24.03
CA GLY A 138 -0.92 -4.80 -24.52
C GLY A 138 -1.25 -6.19 -23.95
N GLY A 139 -2.51 -6.41 -23.53
CA GLY A 139 -2.94 -7.71 -22.98
C GLY A 139 -2.67 -7.90 -21.49
N ALA A 140 -2.20 -6.87 -20.79
CA ALA A 140 -1.99 -6.90 -19.34
C ALA A 140 -2.59 -5.66 -18.67
N MET A 141 -3.09 -5.83 -17.45
CA MET A 141 -3.51 -4.72 -16.58
C MET A 141 -2.26 -4.06 -15.98
N GLN A 142 -2.12 -2.77 -16.17
CA GLN A 142 -1.04 -1.92 -15.71
C GLN A 142 -1.58 -0.95 -14.67
N LEU A 143 -0.80 -0.76 -13.61
CA LEU A 143 -1.19 -0.02 -12.42
C LEU A 143 -0.17 1.10 -12.18
N ALA A 144 -0.66 2.27 -11.80
CA ALA A 144 0.17 3.39 -11.39
C ALA A 144 -0.56 4.21 -10.35
N SER A 145 0.12 4.63 -9.29
CA SER A 145 -0.43 5.61 -8.36
C SER A 145 -0.72 6.93 -9.08
N SER A 146 -1.85 7.57 -8.81
CA SER A 146 -2.23 8.85 -9.44
C SER A 146 -1.80 10.05 -8.58
N PRO A 147 -1.26 11.13 -9.17
CA PRO A 147 -0.87 11.24 -10.59
C PRO A 147 0.32 10.33 -10.89
N PRO A 148 0.39 9.77 -12.11
CA PRO A 148 1.47 8.86 -12.49
C PRO A 148 2.83 9.57 -12.36
N SER A 149 3.82 8.83 -11.89
CA SER A 149 5.20 9.32 -11.84
C SER A 149 5.67 9.71 -13.24
N PHE A 150 6.38 10.84 -13.33
CA PHE A 150 6.99 11.29 -14.59
C PHE A 150 8.10 10.35 -15.08
N THR A 151 8.78 9.67 -14.15
CA THR A 151 9.89 8.74 -14.45
C THR A 151 9.39 7.30 -14.64
N THR A 152 8.32 6.92 -13.93
CA THR A 152 7.74 5.58 -13.97
C THR A 152 6.22 5.66 -14.17
N PRO A 153 5.74 5.92 -15.41
CA PRO A 153 4.32 6.06 -15.70
C PRO A 153 3.53 4.75 -15.55
N VAL A 154 4.23 3.61 -15.48
CA VAL A 154 3.70 2.29 -15.12
C VAL A 154 4.52 1.82 -13.94
N GLU A 155 3.85 1.60 -12.82
CA GLU A 155 4.49 1.24 -11.55
C GLU A 155 4.48 -0.26 -11.35
N ALA A 156 3.35 -0.92 -11.62
CA ALA A 156 3.21 -2.36 -11.51
C ALA A 156 2.36 -2.95 -12.64
N ARG A 157 2.54 -4.24 -12.92
CA ARG A 157 1.78 -5.03 -13.88
C ARG A 157 1.16 -6.23 -13.19
N VAL A 158 -0.10 -6.49 -13.51
CA VAL A 158 -0.76 -7.73 -13.08
C VAL A 158 -0.17 -8.89 -13.87
N THR A 159 0.42 -9.84 -13.15
CA THR A 159 1.04 -11.04 -13.72
C THR A 159 0.07 -12.22 -13.74
N SER A 160 -0.83 -12.30 -12.75
CA SER A 160 -1.86 -13.33 -12.67
C SER A 160 -3.01 -12.93 -11.73
N THR A 161 -4.12 -13.66 -11.81
CA THR A 161 -5.22 -13.58 -10.85
C THR A 161 -5.25 -14.88 -10.06
N VAL A 162 -5.04 -14.79 -8.75
CA VAL A 162 -4.86 -15.96 -7.87
C VAL A 162 -6.10 -16.29 -7.06
N VAL A 163 -6.96 -15.28 -6.83
CA VAL A 163 -8.29 -15.47 -6.26
C VAL A 163 -9.28 -14.68 -7.09
N TYR A 164 -10.38 -15.31 -7.46
CA TYR A 164 -11.48 -14.66 -8.16
C TYR A 164 -12.81 -15.22 -7.63
N ASN A 165 -13.49 -14.43 -6.79
CA ASN A 165 -14.85 -14.69 -6.37
C ASN A 165 -15.61 -13.35 -6.25
N ASP A 166 -16.92 -13.41 -6.00
CA ASP A 166 -17.80 -12.23 -5.98
C ASP A 166 -17.35 -11.13 -4.99
N ARG A 167 -16.75 -11.53 -3.87
CA ARG A 167 -16.42 -10.64 -2.74
C ARG A 167 -14.94 -10.31 -2.59
N LEU A 168 -14.07 -11.21 -3.05
CA LEU A 168 -12.63 -11.06 -2.96
C LEU A 168 -11.99 -11.45 -4.30
N THR A 169 -11.24 -10.52 -4.85
CA THR A 169 -10.34 -10.77 -5.97
C THR A 169 -8.92 -10.42 -5.57
N VAL A 170 -7.97 -11.30 -5.88
CA VAL A 170 -6.54 -11.06 -5.63
C VAL A 170 -5.78 -11.17 -6.93
N TYR A 171 -5.11 -10.08 -7.29
CA TYR A 171 -4.22 -9.98 -8.44
C TYR A 171 -2.78 -10.02 -7.95
N LEU A 172 -1.94 -10.85 -8.56
CA LEU A 172 -0.50 -10.82 -8.31
C LEU A 172 0.12 -9.73 -9.19
N ILE A 173 1.00 -8.91 -8.61
CA ILE A 173 1.69 -7.82 -9.32
C ILE A 173 3.21 -7.92 -9.13
N ASP A 174 3.96 -7.41 -10.11
CA ASP A 174 5.43 -7.52 -10.18
C ASP A 174 6.20 -6.39 -9.46
N ALA A 175 5.49 -5.44 -8.83
CA ALA A 175 6.09 -4.32 -8.12
C ALA A 175 5.19 -3.85 -6.97
N VAL A 176 5.78 -3.20 -5.96
CA VAL A 176 5.03 -2.58 -4.85
C VAL A 176 4.48 -1.24 -5.30
N LEU A 177 3.18 -1.03 -5.12
CA LEU A 177 2.52 0.26 -5.35
C LEU A 177 2.79 1.20 -4.16
N VAL A 178 3.31 2.37 -4.45
CA VAL A 178 3.65 3.38 -3.46
C VAL A 178 2.64 4.51 -3.56
N PRO A 179 1.87 4.81 -2.50
CA PRO A 179 0.98 5.97 -2.47
C PRO A 179 1.73 7.21 -2.98
N GLY A 180 1.27 7.74 -4.12
CA GLY A 180 1.98 8.77 -4.87
C GLY A 180 2.52 9.86 -3.94
N ALA A 181 3.81 10.17 -4.08
CA ALA A 181 4.51 11.00 -3.11
C ALA A 181 3.89 12.39 -3.00
N PRO A 182 3.74 12.97 -1.78
CA PRO A 182 3.84 14.40 -1.62
C PRO A 182 5.31 14.79 -1.83
N ALA A 183 5.78 14.86 -3.08
CA ALA A 183 7.07 15.41 -3.55
C ALA A 183 8.40 14.99 -2.86
N LEU A 184 8.38 14.19 -1.78
CA LEU A 184 9.53 13.97 -0.90
C LEU A 184 10.30 12.68 -1.18
N PHE A 185 9.72 11.72 -1.90
CA PHE A 185 10.39 10.45 -2.23
C PHE A 185 11.14 10.48 -3.57
N ASP A 186 10.87 11.47 -4.42
CA ASP A 186 11.61 11.62 -5.68
C ASP A 186 12.91 12.43 -5.47
N TYR A 187 12.92 13.34 -4.49
CA TYR A 187 14.05 14.27 -4.33
C TYR A 187 15.33 13.60 -3.83
N SER A 188 15.28 12.59 -2.96
CA SER A 188 16.51 11.95 -2.47
C SER A 188 17.13 11.03 -3.53
N ASP A 189 16.32 10.26 -4.25
CA ASP A 189 16.82 9.37 -5.29
C ASP A 189 17.31 10.18 -6.51
N ILE A 190 16.61 11.26 -6.89
CA ILE A 190 17.08 12.19 -7.92
C ILE A 190 18.37 12.91 -7.49
N LEU A 191 18.46 13.44 -6.27
CA LEU A 191 19.66 14.17 -5.85
C LEU A 191 20.86 13.22 -5.73
N VAL A 192 20.68 12.01 -5.17
CA VAL A 192 21.75 11.02 -5.07
C VAL A 192 22.18 10.54 -6.45
N THR A 193 21.24 10.16 -7.33
CA THR A 193 21.58 9.73 -8.69
C THR A 193 22.17 10.88 -9.53
N THR A 194 21.63 12.09 -9.42
CA THR A 194 22.15 13.27 -10.14
C THR A 194 23.52 13.66 -9.62
N CYS A 195 23.75 13.65 -8.30
CA CYS A 195 25.08 13.89 -7.71
C CYS A 195 26.09 12.80 -8.07
N VAL A 196 25.67 11.53 -8.10
CA VAL A 196 26.53 10.41 -8.53
C VAL A 196 26.88 10.53 -10.01
N MET A 197 25.91 10.84 -10.87
CA MET A 197 26.13 11.01 -12.31
C MET A 197 26.97 12.25 -12.63
N LEU A 198 26.70 13.39 -11.99
CA LEU A 198 27.54 14.60 -12.08
C LEU A 198 28.95 14.34 -11.56
N GLY A 199 29.08 13.64 -10.42
CA GLY A 199 30.37 13.25 -9.87
C GLY A 199 31.17 12.36 -10.81
N LEU A 200 30.51 11.37 -11.42
CA LEU A 200 31.12 10.49 -12.42
C LEU A 200 31.52 11.25 -13.69
N MET A 201 30.68 12.18 -14.16
CA MET A 201 30.99 13.03 -15.33
C MET A 201 32.21 13.92 -15.08
N MET A 202 32.30 14.53 -13.90
CA MET A 202 33.44 15.35 -13.50
C MET A 202 34.71 14.51 -13.31
N LEU A 203 34.59 13.26 -12.86
CA LEU A 203 35.72 12.33 -12.76
C LEU A 203 36.26 11.91 -14.14
N VAL A 204 35.37 11.67 -15.11
CA VAL A 204 35.73 11.29 -16.49
C VAL A 204 36.34 12.48 -17.24
N LEU A 205 35.80 13.69 -17.06
CA LEU A 205 36.35 14.90 -17.67
C LEU A 205 37.68 15.31 -17.01
N GLY A 206 37.83 15.12 -15.70
CA GLY A 206 39.05 15.42 -14.96
C GLY A 206 40.21 14.47 -15.24
N SER A 207 39.94 13.21 -15.59
CA SER A 207 40.97 12.22 -15.94
C SER A 207 41.47 12.34 -17.39
N CYS A 208 40.77 13.08 -18.25
CA CYS A 208 41.21 13.34 -19.62
C CYS A 208 42.19 14.53 -19.74
N GLY A 209 42.31 15.36 -18.68
CA GLY A 209 43.18 16.54 -18.67
C GLY A 209 44.61 16.32 -18.15
N ALA A 210 44.91 15.17 -17.54
CA ALA A 210 46.19 14.93 -16.85
C ALA A 210 47.17 14.00 -17.60
N ILE A 211 46.84 13.56 -18.83
CA ILE A 211 47.70 12.67 -19.64
C ILE A 211 48.40 13.42 -20.79
N CYS A 212 48.17 14.73 -20.93
CA CYS A 212 48.82 15.56 -21.94
C CYS A 212 49.63 16.69 -21.29
N SER A 213 50.74 16.36 -20.63
CA SER A 213 51.86 17.29 -20.38
C SER A 213 53.17 16.54 -20.37
#